data_AF-A0A7X5SCF8-F1
#
_entry.id   AF-A0A7X5SCF8-F1
#
_cell.length_a   1.000
_cell.length_b   1.000
_cell.length_c   1.000
_cell.angle_alpha   90.00
_cell.angle_beta   90.00
_cell.angle_gamma   90.00
#
_symmetry.space_group_name_H-M   'P 1'
#
loop_
_entity.id
_entity.type
_entity.pdbx_description
1 polymer ?
#
loop_
_entity_poly.entity_id
_entity_poly.type
_entity_poly.pdbx_seq_one_letter_code
_entity_poly.pdbx_strand_id
1 'polypeptide(L)'
;SELLAARAAEAQLARREAETANRAKTEFLSRSSHELRTPLNAILGYAQVLEMDLPEPGHRRHLQHILGAGRHLLGLITELLDIARIEADQLDLSPEPVSV
;
A
#
# COMPACT_ATOMS: atom_id res chain seq x y z
N SER A 1 10.07 42.53 -12.46
CA SER A 1 9.55 43.33 -11.33
C SER A 1 9.68 42.52 -10.05
N GLU A 2 9.99 43.14 -8.91
CA GLU A 2 10.13 42.46 -7.60
C GLU A 2 8.90 41.61 -7.22
N LEU A 3 7.71 42.03 -7.67
CA LEU A 3 6.45 41.31 -7.45
C LEU A 3 6.44 39.89 -8.06
N LEU A 4 7.10 39.70 -9.22
CA LEU A 4 7.26 38.38 -9.84
C LEU A 4 8.22 37.50 -9.05
N ALA A 5 9.30 38.07 -8.51
CA ALA A 5 10.27 37.34 -7.70
C ALA A 5 9.65 36.90 -6.35
N ALA A 6 8.86 37.77 -5.72
CA ALA A 6 8.11 37.44 -4.51
C ALA A 6 7.12 36.29 -4.73
N ARG A 7 6.32 36.34 -5.82
CA ARG A 7 5.40 35.25 -6.18
C ARG A 7 6.11 33.94 -6.50
N ALA A 8 7.27 34.00 -7.16
CA ALA A 8 8.06 32.80 -7.44
C ALA A 8 8.58 32.17 -6.14
N ALA A 9 9.04 32.98 -5.19
CA ALA A 9 9.49 32.51 -3.89
C ALA A 9 8.34 31.87 -3.07
N GLU A 10 7.16 32.50 -3.07
CA GLU A 10 5.96 31.97 -2.41
C GLU A 10 5.51 30.64 -3.03
N ALA A 11 5.45 30.56 -4.36
CA ALA A 11 5.12 29.33 -5.07
C ALA A 11 6.13 28.21 -4.77
N GLN A 12 7.42 28.55 -4.66
CA GLN A 12 8.45 27.56 -4.36
C GLN A 12 8.43 27.09 -2.90
N LEU A 13 8.07 27.97 -1.96
CA LEU A 13 7.83 27.59 -0.58
C LEU A 13 6.64 26.63 -0.47
N ALA A 14 5.50 27.00 -1.06
CA ALA A 14 4.30 26.16 -1.09
C ALA A 14 4.58 24.79 -1.75
N ARG A 15 5.39 24.77 -2.81
CA ARG A 15 5.82 23.52 -3.45
C ARG A 15 6.63 22.64 -2.50
N ARG A 16 7.61 23.19 -1.77
CA ARG A 16 8.44 22.44 -0.82
C ARG A 16 7.62 21.89 0.35
N GLU A 17 6.65 22.65 0.84
CA GLU A 17 5.72 22.20 1.88
C GLU A 17 4.88 21.02 1.39
N ALA A 18 4.32 21.12 0.19
CA ALA A 18 3.56 20.03 -0.43
C ALA A 18 4.41 18.77 -0.65
N GLU A 19 5.64 18.90 -1.17
CA GLU A 19 6.57 17.78 -1.35
C GLU A 19 6.93 17.10 -0.01
N THR A 20 7.08 17.88 1.06
CA THR A 20 7.38 17.36 2.40
C THR A 20 6.18 16.59 2.97
N ALA A 21 4.98 17.13 2.82
CA ALA A 21 3.75 16.45 3.23
C ALA A 21 3.54 15.12 2.47
N ASN A 22 3.79 15.10 1.15
CA ASN A 22 3.68 13.88 0.34
C ASN A 22 4.69 12.80 0.76
N ARG A 23 5.94 13.19 1.07
CA ARG A 23 6.94 12.25 1.59
C ARG A 23 6.51 11.64 2.92
N ALA A 24 6.05 12.46 3.87
CA ALA A 24 5.57 11.99 5.16
C ALA A 24 4.35 11.05 5.04
N LYS A 25 3.40 11.37 4.15
CA LYS A 25 2.26 10.50 3.80
C LYS A 25 2.74 9.13 3.29
N THR A 26 3.71 9.13 2.39
CA THR A 26 4.25 7.91 1.78
C THR A 26 4.97 7.03 2.79
N GLU A 27 5.82 7.60 3.64
CA GLU A 27 6.48 6.86 4.73
C GLU A 27 5.48 6.27 5.72
N PHE A 28 4.47 7.04 6.13
CA PHE A 28 3.42 6.57 7.03
C PHE A 28 2.69 5.36 6.44
N LEU A 29 2.24 5.47 5.18
CA LEU A 29 1.52 4.39 4.51
C LEU A 29 2.41 3.14 4.36
N SER A 30 3.67 3.31 3.97
CA SER A 30 4.64 2.22 3.85
C SER A 30 4.78 1.46 5.17
N ARG A 31 4.98 2.17 6.28
CA ARG A 31 5.08 1.57 7.61
C ARG A 31 3.80 0.84 8.01
N SER A 32 2.64 1.47 7.86
CA SER A 32 1.35 0.85 8.18
C SER A 32 1.11 -0.42 7.35
N SER A 33 1.49 -0.43 6.07
CA SER A 33 1.38 -1.63 5.24
C SER A 33 2.25 -2.78 5.76
N HIS A 34 3.50 -2.50 6.14
CA HIS A 34 4.38 -3.51 6.75
C HIS A 34 3.79 -4.06 8.06
N GLU A 35 3.27 -3.18 8.92
CA GLU A 35 2.63 -3.57 10.18
C GLU A 35 1.35 -4.37 9.97
N LEU A 36 0.59 -4.13 8.89
CA LEU A 36 -0.63 -4.88 8.55
C LEU A 36 -0.35 -6.23 7.90
N ARG A 37 0.73 -6.36 7.12
CA ARG A 37 1.11 -7.63 6.46
C ARG A 37 1.33 -8.76 7.46
N THR A 38 2.01 -8.49 8.57
CA THR A 38 2.33 -9.50 9.61
C THR A 38 1.09 -10.14 10.26
N PRO A 39 0.17 -9.38 10.89
CA PRO A 39 -1.02 -9.96 11.52
C PRO A 39 -1.95 -10.60 10.49
N LEU A 40 -2.03 -10.05 9.28
CA LEU A 40 -2.87 -10.61 8.24
C LEU A 40 -2.32 -11.92 7.70
N ASN A 41 -1.01 -12.04 7.51
CA ASN A 41 -0.36 -13.31 7.19
C ASN A 41 -0.59 -14.34 8.30
N ALA A 42 -0.59 -13.94 9.57
CA ALA A 42 -0.93 -14.83 10.68
C ALA A 42 -2.39 -15.31 10.60
N ILE A 43 -3.35 -14.40 10.36
CA ILE A 43 -4.78 -14.75 10.17
C ILE A 43 -4.95 -15.72 9.01
N LEU A 44 -4.30 -15.46 7.87
CA LEU A 44 -4.35 -16.33 6.70
C LEU A 44 -3.74 -17.70 6.99
N GLY A 45 -2.61 -17.75 7.70
CA GLY A 45 -1.95 -19.00 8.09
C GLY A 45 -2.80 -19.84 9.04
N TYR A 46 -3.37 -19.24 10.09
CA TYR A 46 -4.28 -19.94 11.00
C TYR A 46 -5.54 -20.41 10.28
N ALA A 47 -6.07 -19.61 9.36
CA ALA A 47 -7.20 -20.02 8.56
C ALA A 47 -6.88 -21.23 7.66
N GLN A 48 -5.69 -21.28 7.06
CA GLN A 48 -5.25 -22.44 6.28
C GLN A 48 -5.12 -23.71 7.13
N VAL A 49 -4.55 -23.62 8.34
CA VAL A 49 -4.44 -24.76 9.27
C VAL A 49 -5.84 -25.28 9.64
N LEU A 50 -6.76 -24.39 9.98
CA LEU A 50 -8.14 -24.76 10.28
C LEU A 50 -8.84 -25.43 9.08
N GLU A 51 -8.51 -25.05 7.83
CA GLU A 51 -9.14 -25.64 6.63
C GLU A 51 -8.89 -27.14 6.51
N MET A 52 -7.69 -27.55 6.90
CA MET A 52 -7.20 -28.93 6.81
C MET A 52 -7.91 -29.84 7.81
N ASP A 53 -8.23 -29.33 9.00
CA ASP A 53 -8.79 -30.10 10.12
C ASP A 53 -10.32 -30.00 10.25
N LEU A 54 -10.99 -29.24 9.39
CA LEU A 54 -12.44 -29.03 9.45
C LEU A 54 -13.23 -30.13 8.73
N PRO A 55 -14.03 -30.95 9.45
CA PRO A 55 -14.84 -32.02 8.85
C PRO A 55 -16.15 -31.50 8.21
N GLU A 56 -16.62 -30.32 8.63
CA GLU A 56 -17.93 -29.77 8.26
C GLU A 56 -17.83 -28.82 7.05
N PRO A 57 -18.56 -29.07 5.94
CA PRO A 57 -18.50 -28.25 4.73
C PRO A 57 -18.90 -26.78 4.95
N GLY A 58 -19.73 -26.48 5.94
CA GLY A 58 -20.14 -25.10 6.26
C GLY A 58 -18.97 -24.27 6.78
N HIS A 59 -18.19 -24.82 7.71
CA HIS A 59 -17.04 -24.12 8.30
C HIS A 59 -15.91 -23.87 7.30
N ARG A 60 -15.65 -24.82 6.39
CA ARG A 60 -14.68 -24.64 5.30
C ARG A 60 -15.02 -23.43 4.42
N ARG A 61 -16.30 -23.20 4.14
CA ARG A 61 -16.77 -22.08 3.31
C ARG A 61 -16.55 -20.72 3.98
N HIS A 62 -16.84 -20.62 5.28
CA HIS A 62 -16.56 -19.40 6.06
C HIS A 62 -15.07 -19.06 6.07
N LEU A 63 -14.23 -20.08 6.18
CA LEU A 63 -12.78 -19.93 6.19
C LEU A 63 -12.23 -19.45 4.84
N GLN A 64 -12.77 -19.98 3.74
CA GLN A 64 -12.45 -19.49 2.39
C GLN A 64 -12.84 -18.01 2.21
N HIS A 65 -13.94 -17.56 2.81
CA HIS A 65 -14.29 -16.13 2.82
C HIS A 65 -13.28 -15.29 3.62
N ILE A 66 -12.84 -15.75 4.79
CA ILE A 66 -11.80 -15.05 5.58
C ILE A 66 -10.50 -14.96 4.77
N LEU A 67 -10.08 -16.06 4.14
CA LEU A 67 -8.89 -16.09 3.28
C LEU A 67 -9.02 -15.14 2.09
N GLY A 68 -10.16 -15.14 1.41
CA GLY A 68 -10.44 -14.26 0.28
C GLY A 68 -10.42 -12.78 0.68
N ALA A 69 -11.09 -12.43 1.79
CA ALA A 69 -11.12 -11.07 2.31
C ALA A 69 -9.73 -10.56 2.72
N GLY A 70 -8.92 -11.41 3.37
CA GLY A 70 -7.53 -11.06 3.72
C GLY A 70 -6.66 -10.82 2.49
N ARG A 71 -6.74 -11.68 1.47
CA ARG A 71 -6.01 -11.47 0.20
C ARG A 71 -6.44 -10.19 -0.50
N HIS A 72 -7.75 -9.92 -0.54
CA HIS A 72 -8.27 -8.70 -1.15
C HIS A 72 -7.76 -7.44 -0.42
N LEU A 73 -7.76 -7.44 0.91
CA LEU A 73 -7.25 -6.33 1.71
C LEU A 73 -5.76 -6.09 1.45
N LEU A 74 -4.93 -7.13 1.30
CA LEU A 74 -3.52 -6.96 0.88
C LEU A 74 -3.40 -6.30 -0.48
N GLY A 75 -4.26 -6.65 -1.43
CA GLY A 75 -4.29 -6.04 -2.75
C GLY A 75 -4.56 -4.54 -2.65
N LEU A 76 -5.62 -4.16 -1.93
CA LEU A 76 -5.99 -2.75 -1.72
C LEU A 76 -4.89 -1.93 -1.04
N ILE A 77 -4.25 -2.51 -0.01
CA ILE A 77 -3.12 -1.86 0.67
C ILE A 77 -1.94 -1.68 -0.30
N THR A 78 -1.67 -2.68 -1.14
CA THR A 78 -0.57 -2.62 -2.12
C THR A 78 -0.84 -1.55 -3.18
N GLU A 79 -2.04 -1.52 -3.76
CA GLU A 79 -2.44 -0.49 -4.73
C GLU A 79 -2.33 0.92 -4.14
N LEU A 80 -2.76 1.11 -2.89
CA LEU A 80 -2.66 2.39 -2.20
C LEU A 80 -1.20 2.84 -2.01
N LEU A 81 -0.30 1.89 -1.70
CA LEU A 81 1.13 2.17 -1.60
C LEU A 81 1.75 2.55 -2.94
N ASP A 82 1.40 1.86 -4.01
CA ASP A 82 1.95 2.12 -5.32
C ASP A 82 1.58 3.53 -5.79
N ILE A 83 0.33 3.95 -5.57
CA ILE A 83 -0.12 5.32 -5.82
C ILE A 83 0.70 6.33 -5.00
N ALA A 84 0.88 6.08 -3.70
CA ALA A 84 1.65 6.97 -2.83
C ALA A 84 3.12 7.11 -3.29
N ARG A 85 3.75 6.02 -3.74
CA ARG A 85 5.11 6.04 -4.28
C ARG A 85 5.21 6.81 -5.60
N ILE A 86 4.21 6.68 -6.48
CA ILE A 86 4.13 7.46 -7.72
C ILE A 86 4.01 8.95 -7.41
N GLU A 87 3.12 9.34 -6.49
CA GLU A 87 2.94 10.74 -6.08
C GLU A 87 4.18 11.36 -5.44
N ALA A 88 5.05 10.53 -4.86
CA ALA A 88 6.31 10.93 -4.24
C ALA A 88 7.51 10.90 -5.20
N ASP A 89 7.32 10.52 -6.47
CA ASP A 89 8.41 10.30 -7.44
C ASP A 89 9.44 9.25 -6.96
N GLN A 90 8.96 8.23 -6.24
CA GLN A 90 9.76 7.15 -5.63
C GLN A 90 9.52 5.78 -6.29
N LEU A 91 8.90 5.75 -7.47
CA LEU A 91 8.70 4.51 -8.20
C LEU A 91 9.99 4.13 -8.95
N ASP A 92 10.68 3.09 -8.47
CA ASP A 92 11.89 2.57 -9.12
C ASP A 92 11.50 1.53 -10.17
N LEU A 93 11.94 1.72 -11.42
CA LEU A 93 11.62 0.84 -12.54
C LEU A 93 12.84 0.02 -12.92
N SER A 94 12.68 -1.31 -12.96
CA SER A 94 13.69 -2.24 -13.46
C SER A 94 13.25 -2.78 -14.83
N PRO A 95 13.69 -2.19 -15.96
CA PRO A 95 13.31 -2.65 -17.28
C PRO A 95 13.91 -4.03 -17.59
N GLU A 96 13.05 -4.98 -17.97
CA GLU A 96 13.43 -6.34 -18.34
C GLU A 96 12.80 -6.74 -19.69
N PRO A 97 13.45 -7.62 -20.49
CA PRO A 97 12.86 -8.12 -21.73
C PRO A 97 11.59 -8.92 -21.44
N VAL A 98 10.48 -8.56 -22.09
CA VAL A 98 9.19 -9.28 -21.97
C VAL A 98 8.84 -9.89 -23.32
N SER A 99 8.46 -11.17 -23.34
CA SER A 99 7.99 -11.83 -24.55
C SER A 99 6.57 -11.34 -24.88
N VAL A 100 6.36 -10.90 -26.12
CA VAL A 100 5.06 -10.42 -26.63
C VAL A 100 4.42 -11.50 -27.49
#